data_AF-A0A673VRW4-F1
#
_entry.id   AF-A0A673VRW4-F1
#
_cell.length_a   1.000
_cell.length_b   1.000
_cell.length_c   1.000
_cell.angle_alpha   90.00
_cell.angle_beta   90.00
_cell.angle_gamma   90.00
#
_symmetry.space_group_name_H-M   'P 1'
#
loop_
_entity.id
_entity.type
_entity.pdbx_description
1 polymer ?
#
loop_
_entity_poly.entity_id
_entity_poly.type
_entity_poly.pdbx_seq_one_letter_code
_entity_poly.pdbx_strand_id
1 'polypeptide(L)'
;SGKNLHKSGSSLGAISKRLKVPSSSVQTIVHKYKHYGTTQLSYRSGRRRILCVLSPRDERTLLRKVQINPRTTAKDLVKMLEETGTKVPISTVKRVLYRHNLKGSSARKNPLLQNHHKKQTKVCNCTWDKDHTFWRNVLWSDETKTELFGHNDHRYV
;
A
#
# COMPACT_ATOMS: atom_id res chain seq x y z
N SER A 1 -12.85 9.88 36.02
CA SER A 1 -13.47 10.44 37.24
C SER A 1 -14.83 11.13 37.07
N GLY A 2 -15.20 11.76 35.94
CA GLY A 2 -16.45 12.54 35.86
C GLY A 2 -17.78 11.75 35.86
N LYS A 3 -17.78 10.48 35.42
CA LYS A 3 -19.01 9.67 35.26
C LYS A 3 -19.77 9.41 36.56
N ASN A 4 -19.05 9.30 37.68
CA ASN A 4 -19.63 8.94 38.97
C ASN A 4 -20.34 10.11 39.64
N LEU A 5 -19.95 11.35 39.32
CA LEU A 5 -20.47 12.57 39.95
C LEU A 5 -21.91 12.93 39.51
N HIS A 6 -22.27 12.62 38.26
CA HIS A 6 -23.63 12.82 37.78
C HIS A 6 -24.58 11.69 38.26
N LYS A 7 -24.07 10.47 38.45
CA LYS A 7 -24.86 9.37 39.03
C LYS A 7 -25.16 9.60 40.52
N SER A 8 -24.31 10.35 41.22
CA SER A 8 -24.51 10.75 42.62
C SER A 8 -25.39 11.99 42.80
N GLY A 9 -26.17 12.40 41.78
CA GLY A 9 -27.15 13.50 41.89
C GLY A 9 -26.54 14.92 41.96
N SER A 10 -25.25 15.10 41.69
CA SER A 10 -24.62 16.43 41.74
C SER A 10 -25.04 17.31 40.56
N SER A 11 -25.32 18.58 40.83
CA SER A 11 -25.70 19.56 39.79
C SER A 11 -24.56 19.83 38.81
N LEU A 12 -24.89 20.22 37.57
CA LEU A 12 -23.91 20.50 36.51
C LEU A 12 -22.89 21.58 36.94
N GLY A 13 -23.34 22.59 37.68
CA GLY A 13 -22.48 23.65 38.21
C GLY A 13 -21.48 23.16 39.26
N ALA A 14 -21.89 22.23 40.13
CA ALA A 14 -20.99 21.61 41.12
C ALA A 14 -19.92 20.75 40.45
N ILE A 15 -20.29 20.02 39.39
CA ILE A 15 -19.36 19.21 38.59
C ILE A 15 -18.38 20.11 37.84
N SER A 16 -18.85 21.22 37.26
CA SER A 16 -18.02 22.21 36.57
C SER A 16 -16.97 22.82 37.50
N LYS A 17 -17.36 23.27 38.69
CA LYS A 17 -16.43 23.83 39.70
C LYS A 17 -15.40 22.81 40.18
N ARG A 18 -15.81 21.56 40.44
CA ARG A 18 -14.92 20.49 40.90
C ARG A 18 -13.92 20.05 39.85
N LEU A 19 -14.33 19.97 38.58
CA LEU A 19 -13.50 19.54 37.47
C LEU A 19 -12.74 20.69 36.78
N LYS A 20 -13.04 21.95 37.12
CA LYS A 20 -12.52 23.16 36.44
C LYS A 20 -12.75 23.13 34.93
N VAL A 21 -13.90 22.61 34.49
CA VAL A 21 -14.32 22.52 33.09
C VAL A 21 -15.55 23.39 32.89
N PRO A 22 -15.70 24.11 31.75
CA PRO A 22 -16.91 24.90 31.47
C PRO A 22 -18.19 24.08 31.58
N SER A 23 -19.25 24.69 32.14
CA SER A 23 -20.57 24.07 32.30
C SER A 23 -21.12 23.49 30.99
N SER A 24 -20.91 24.20 29.86
CA SER A 24 -21.32 23.76 28.51
C SER A 24 -20.67 22.43 28.10
N SER A 25 -19.37 22.25 28.36
CA SER A 25 -18.68 20.99 28.06
C SER A 25 -19.20 19.86 28.95
N VAL A 26 -19.46 20.11 30.23
CA VAL A 26 -20.06 19.13 31.15
C VAL A 26 -21.44 18.69 30.65
N GLN A 27 -22.30 19.64 30.24
CA GLN A 27 -23.61 19.36 29.69
C GLN A 27 -23.54 18.51 28.41
N THR A 28 -22.61 18.84 27.50
CA THR A 28 -22.42 18.09 26.24
C THR A 28 -21.96 16.64 26.52
N ILE A 29 -21.06 16.44 27.49
CA ILE A 29 -20.57 15.12 27.91
C ILE A 29 -21.70 14.29 28.54
N VAL A 30 -22.52 14.90 29.41
CA VAL A 30 -23.68 14.24 30.03
C VAL A 30 -24.72 13.84 28.99
N HIS A 31 -25.04 14.74 28.06
CA HIS A 31 -25.99 14.47 26.98
C HIS A 31 -25.50 13.33 26.07
N LYS A 32 -24.22 13.36 25.66
CA LYS A 32 -23.59 12.26 24.90
C LYS A 32 -23.61 10.94 25.66
N TYR A 33 -23.38 10.96 26.98
CA TYR A 33 -23.42 9.76 27.81
C TYR A 33 -24.83 9.18 27.94
N LYS A 34 -25.87 10.02 28.04
CA LYS A 34 -27.27 9.56 28.05
C LYS A 34 -27.67 8.90 26.74
N HIS A 35 -27.22 9.44 25.59
CA HIS A 35 -27.59 8.91 24.27
C HIS A 35 -26.75 7.70 23.82
N TYR A 36 -25.43 7.72 24.07
CA TYR A 36 -24.50 6.73 23.49
C TYR A 36 -23.79 5.85 24.54
N GLY A 37 -24.01 6.08 25.84
CA GLY A 37 -23.38 5.32 26.93
C GLY A 37 -21.86 5.48 27.06
N THR A 38 -21.24 6.34 26.24
CA THR A 38 -19.78 6.44 26.11
C THR A 38 -19.29 7.87 26.28
N THR A 39 -18.21 8.02 27.05
CA THR A 39 -17.49 9.30 27.21
C THR A 39 -16.20 9.37 26.39
N GLN A 40 -15.85 8.28 25.69
CA GLN A 40 -14.74 8.27 24.74
C GLN A 40 -14.98 9.31 23.65
N LEU A 41 -13.91 9.97 23.21
CA LEU A 41 -13.95 10.84 22.05
C LEU A 41 -14.35 10.00 20.83
N SER A 42 -15.36 10.46 20.11
CA SER A 42 -15.79 9.82 18.87
C SER A 42 -14.87 10.31 17.75
N TYR A 43 -14.47 9.39 16.86
CA TYR A 43 -13.76 9.77 15.64
C TYR A 43 -14.61 10.76 14.85
N ARG A 44 -14.04 11.92 14.51
CA ARG A 44 -14.69 12.84 13.58
C ARG A 44 -14.79 12.16 12.22
N SER A 45 -15.95 12.26 11.56
CA SER A 45 -16.05 11.86 10.17
C SER A 45 -15.10 12.74 9.36
N GLY A 46 -14.04 12.15 8.83
CA GLY A 46 -13.09 12.85 7.98
C GLY A 46 -13.71 13.25 6.65
N ARG A 47 -13.00 14.09 5.88
CA ARG A 47 -13.34 14.41 4.49
C ARG A 47 -13.57 13.13 3.71
N ARG A 48 -14.69 13.05 2.95
CA ARG A 48 -14.96 11.93 2.04
C ARG A 48 -13.71 11.71 1.18
N ARG A 49 -13.15 10.49 1.23
CA ARG A 49 -11.92 10.15 0.51
C ARG A 49 -12.15 10.42 -0.97
N ILE A 50 -11.16 10.93 -1.71
CA ILE A 50 -11.27 11.08 -3.18
C ILE A 50 -11.61 9.73 -3.86
N LEU A 51 -11.32 8.62 -3.17
CA LEU A 51 -11.75 7.25 -3.46
C LEU A 51 -13.26 7.06 -3.60
N CYS A 52 -14.10 7.89 -2.96
CA CYS A 52 -15.56 7.83 -3.13
C CYS A 52 -15.99 8.17 -4.56
N VAL A 53 -15.08 8.72 -5.38
CA VAL A 53 -15.35 9.03 -6.79
C VAL A 53 -15.23 7.78 -7.66
N LEU A 54 -14.40 6.80 -7.29
CA LEU A 54 -14.22 5.59 -8.08
C LEU A 54 -15.12 4.48 -7.53
N SER A 55 -15.92 3.85 -8.39
CA SER A 55 -16.78 2.74 -7.98
C SER A 55 -15.92 1.57 -7.50
N PRO A 56 -16.35 0.80 -6.48
CA PRO A 56 -15.67 -0.44 -6.08
C PRO A 56 -15.54 -1.44 -7.24
N ARG A 57 -16.41 -1.35 -8.26
CA ARG A 57 -16.31 -2.15 -9.49
C ARG A 57 -15.11 -1.72 -10.34
N ASP A 58 -14.98 -0.42 -10.58
CA ASP A 58 -13.90 0.15 -11.38
C ASP A 58 -12.56 -0.11 -10.74
N GLU A 59 -12.44 0.06 -9.42
CA GLU A 59 -11.21 -0.24 -8.67
C GLU A 59 -10.76 -1.71 -8.88
N ARG A 60 -11.69 -2.67 -8.80
CA ARG A 60 -11.36 -4.09 -9.05
C ARG A 60 -10.94 -4.36 -10.49
N THR A 61 -11.61 -3.74 -11.46
CA THR A 61 -11.25 -3.88 -12.89
C THR A 61 -9.86 -3.33 -13.16
N LEU A 62 -9.53 -2.19 -12.55
CA LEU A 62 -8.22 -1.55 -12.61
C LEU A 62 -7.11 -2.49 -12.10
N LEU A 63 -7.31 -3.07 -10.92
CA LEU A 63 -6.34 -3.99 -10.32
C LEU A 63 -6.15 -5.26 -11.15
N ARG A 64 -7.24 -5.85 -11.66
CA ARG A 64 -7.17 -7.02 -12.55
C ARG A 64 -6.35 -6.73 -13.81
N LYS A 65 -6.52 -5.57 -14.42
CA LYS A 65 -5.79 -5.20 -15.63
C LYS A 65 -4.29 -5.03 -15.38
N VAL A 66 -3.92 -4.38 -14.28
CA VAL A 66 -2.50 -4.23 -13.88
C VAL A 66 -1.88 -5.59 -13.57
N GLN A 67 -2.66 -6.51 -12.98
CA GLN A 67 -2.16 -7.85 -12.65
C GLN A 67 -1.96 -8.73 -13.90
N ILE A 68 -2.82 -8.62 -14.91
CA ILE A 68 -2.65 -9.33 -16.20
C ILE A 68 -1.45 -8.75 -16.96
N ASN A 69 -1.35 -7.43 -17.03
CA ASN A 69 -0.33 -6.73 -17.81
C ASN A 69 0.37 -5.67 -16.92
N PRO A 70 1.46 -6.02 -16.21
CA PRO A 70 2.12 -5.09 -15.30
C PRO A 70 2.80 -3.90 -16.00
N ARG A 71 2.86 -3.92 -17.34
CA ARG A 71 3.36 -2.82 -18.17
C ARG A 71 2.31 -1.76 -18.52
N THR A 72 1.04 -1.93 -18.13
CA THR A 72 0.00 -0.92 -18.39
C THR A 72 0.35 0.40 -17.71
N THR A 73 0.28 1.51 -18.46
CA THR A 73 0.60 2.82 -17.88
C THR A 73 -0.63 3.42 -17.18
N ALA A 74 -0.39 4.35 -16.25
CA ALA A 74 -1.48 5.06 -15.59
C ALA A 74 -2.36 5.86 -16.58
N LYS A 75 -1.83 6.25 -17.75
CA LYS A 75 -2.60 6.92 -18.81
C LYS A 75 -3.58 5.97 -19.49
N ASP A 76 -3.12 4.76 -19.81
CA ASP A 76 -3.97 3.72 -20.40
C ASP A 76 -5.13 3.35 -19.47
N LEU A 77 -4.85 3.31 -18.16
CA LEU A 77 -5.84 3.05 -17.13
C LEU A 77 -6.87 4.19 -17.01
N VAL A 78 -6.46 5.45 -17.17
CA VAL A 78 -7.39 6.58 -17.22
C VAL A 78 -8.26 6.51 -18.47
N LYS A 79 -7.68 6.24 -19.64
CA LYS A 79 -8.43 6.11 -20.90
C LYS A 79 -9.51 5.03 -20.82
N MET A 80 -9.19 3.87 -20.25
CA MET A 80 -10.17 2.79 -20.00
C MET A 80 -11.33 3.25 -19.11
N LEU A 81 -11.05 4.04 -18.07
CA LEU A 81 -12.08 4.56 -17.18
C LEU A 81 -12.95 5.61 -17.87
N GLU A 82 -12.36 6.44 -18.73
CA GLU A 82 -13.08 7.41 -19.55
C GLU A 82 -14.03 6.72 -20.54
N GLU A 83 -13.60 5.63 -21.18
CA GLU A 83 -14.45 4.79 -22.04
C GLU A 83 -15.64 4.19 -21.28
N THR A 84 -15.47 3.92 -19.98
CA THR A 84 -16.52 3.41 -19.09
C THR A 84 -17.38 4.55 -18.49
N GLY A 85 -17.14 5.81 -18.89
CA GLY A 85 -17.90 6.98 -18.45
C GLY A 85 -17.40 7.63 -17.15
N THR A 86 -16.28 7.17 -16.60
CA THR A 86 -15.73 7.64 -15.32
C THR A 86 -14.49 8.52 -15.54
N LYS A 87 -14.67 9.84 -15.50
CA LYS A 87 -13.56 10.80 -15.62
C LYS A 87 -12.81 10.93 -14.31
N VAL A 88 -11.55 10.48 -14.27
CA VAL A 88 -10.68 10.61 -13.10
C VAL A 88 -9.30 11.15 -13.47
N PRO A 89 -8.69 11.98 -12.60
CA PRO A 89 -7.33 12.42 -12.83
C PRO A 89 -6.33 11.27 -12.58
N ILE A 90 -5.19 11.33 -13.29
CA ILE A 90 -4.10 10.34 -13.19
C ILE A 90 -3.61 10.18 -11.73
N SER A 91 -3.63 11.26 -10.94
CA SER A 91 -3.22 11.23 -9.52
C SER A 91 -4.11 10.33 -8.67
N THR A 92 -5.42 10.24 -8.96
CA THR A 92 -6.35 9.34 -8.28
C THR A 92 -6.03 7.90 -8.60
N VAL A 93 -5.78 7.57 -9.87
CA VAL A 93 -5.38 6.21 -10.29
C VAL A 93 -4.08 5.78 -9.61
N LYS A 94 -3.05 6.64 -9.63
CA LYS A 94 -1.78 6.36 -8.94
C LYS A 94 -2.00 6.13 -7.44
N ARG A 95 -2.81 6.96 -6.78
CA ARG A 95 -3.11 6.82 -5.35
C ARG A 95 -3.84 5.51 -5.02
N VAL A 96 -4.72 5.05 -5.91
CA VAL A 96 -5.38 3.73 -5.80
C VAL A 96 -4.33 2.63 -5.86
N LEU A 97 -3.47 2.64 -6.89
CA LEU A 97 -2.41 1.64 -7.06
C LEU A 97 -1.46 1.57 -5.85
N TYR A 98 -1.03 2.73 -5.34
CA TYR A 98 -0.15 2.78 -4.16
C TYR A 98 -0.77 2.20 -2.89
N ARG A 99 -2.08 2.33 -2.68
CA ARG A 99 -2.75 1.70 -1.51
C ARG A 99 -2.78 0.18 -1.60
N HIS A 100 -2.82 -0.35 -2.82
CA HIS A 100 -2.74 -1.79 -3.08
C HIS A 100 -1.28 -2.25 -3.23
N ASN A 101 -0.31 -1.45 -2.80
CA ASN A 101 1.13 -1.71 -2.88
C ASN A 101 1.65 -1.96 -4.31
N LEU A 102 0.93 -1.51 -5.33
CA LEU A 102 1.35 -1.58 -6.73
C LEU A 102 2.19 -0.36 -7.07
N LYS A 103 3.51 -0.53 -7.05
CA LYS A 103 4.49 0.52 -7.39
C LYS A 103 4.95 0.36 -8.84
N GLY A 104 5.28 1.48 -9.47
CA GLY A 104 5.98 1.45 -10.75
C GLY A 104 7.37 0.84 -10.56
N SER A 105 7.79 -0.02 -11.48
CA SER A 105 9.13 -0.63 -11.48
C SER A 105 9.61 -0.80 -12.91
N SER A 106 10.91 -0.61 -13.13
CA SER A 106 11.54 -0.91 -14.41
C SER A 106 11.82 -2.42 -14.48
N ALA A 107 11.46 -3.04 -15.60
CA ALA A 107 11.78 -4.44 -15.83
C ALA A 107 13.30 -4.60 -15.95
N ARG A 108 13.88 -5.56 -15.24
CA ARG A 108 15.31 -5.88 -15.39
C ARG A 108 15.57 -6.44 -16.78
N LYS A 109 16.70 -6.07 -17.38
CA LYS A 109 17.20 -6.73 -18.59
C LYS A 109 17.49 -8.19 -18.21
N ASN A 110 16.78 -9.12 -18.82
CA ASN A 110 16.97 -10.55 -18.61
C ASN A 110 17.33 -11.17 -19.97
N PRO A 111 18.39 -11.98 -20.09
CA PRO A 111 18.64 -12.75 -21.29
C PRO A 111 17.41 -13.57 -21.69
N LEU A 112 17.15 -13.63 -22.99
CA LEU A 112 16.02 -14.38 -23.51
C LEU A 112 16.29 -15.88 -23.38
N LEU A 113 15.50 -16.58 -22.56
CA LEU A 113 15.64 -18.01 -22.37
C LEU A 113 15.03 -18.79 -23.54
N GLN A 114 15.85 -19.64 -24.16
CA GLN A 114 15.46 -20.51 -25.27
C GLN A 114 15.28 -21.95 -24.80
N ASN A 115 14.64 -22.79 -25.62
CA ASN A 115 14.35 -24.19 -25.27
C ASN A 115 15.60 -25.01 -24.91
N HIS A 116 16.77 -24.71 -25.48
CA HIS A 116 18.00 -25.43 -25.17
C HIS A 116 18.53 -25.12 -23.75
N HIS A 117 18.23 -23.96 -23.17
CA HIS A 117 18.58 -23.63 -21.79
C HIS A 117 17.85 -24.51 -20.75
N LYS A 118 16.80 -25.24 -21.15
CA LYS A 118 16.15 -26.23 -20.26
C LYS A 118 17.12 -27.31 -19.78
N LYS A 119 18.18 -27.60 -20.54
CA LYS A 119 19.26 -28.50 -20.11
C LYS A 119 19.98 -27.95 -18.87
N GLN A 120 20.22 -26.63 -18.80
CA GLN A 120 20.85 -26.02 -17.63
C GLN A 120 19.98 -26.18 -16.38
N THR A 121 18.65 -26.09 -16.48
CA THR A 121 17.77 -26.34 -15.31
C THR A 121 17.95 -27.74 -14.74
N LYS A 122 18.10 -28.76 -15.60
CA LYS A 122 18.36 -30.13 -15.15
C LYS A 122 19.72 -30.25 -14.47
N VAL A 123 20.74 -29.56 -15.00
CA VAL A 123 22.07 -29.49 -14.40
C VAL A 123 21.99 -28.81 -13.02
N CYS A 124 21.31 -27.68 -12.90
CA CYS A 124 21.11 -27.01 -11.61
C CYS A 124 20.40 -27.92 -10.59
N ASN A 125 19.38 -28.67 -11.02
CA ASN A 125 18.65 -29.57 -10.12
C ASN A 125 19.51 -30.73 -9.63
N CYS A 126 20.40 -31.28 -10.46
CA CYS A 126 21.30 -32.36 -10.04
C CYS A 126 22.57 -31.87 -9.32
N THR A 127 22.91 -30.57 -9.44
CA THR A 127 24.00 -29.96 -8.68
C THR A 127 23.54 -29.35 -7.36
N TRP A 128 22.25 -29.10 -7.16
CA TRP A 128 21.71 -28.50 -5.93
C TRP A 128 21.92 -29.38 -4.70
N ASP A 129 21.85 -30.71 -4.87
CA ASP A 129 21.97 -31.71 -3.80
C ASP A 129 23.43 -32.14 -3.52
N LYS A 130 24.41 -31.36 -3.96
CA LYS A 130 25.82 -31.70 -3.80
C LYS A 130 26.41 -31.14 -2.51
N ASP A 131 27.15 -31.98 -1.81
CA ASP A 131 27.79 -31.64 -0.54
C ASP A 131 28.86 -30.56 -0.64
N HIS A 132 29.15 -29.91 0.50
CA HIS A 132 30.16 -28.87 0.62
C HIS A 132 31.57 -29.33 0.17
N THR A 133 31.89 -30.62 0.34
CA THR A 133 33.16 -31.22 -0.10
C THR A 133 33.31 -31.22 -1.63
N PHE A 134 32.21 -31.39 -2.37
CA PHE A 134 32.19 -31.27 -3.82
C PHE A 134 32.57 -29.85 -4.24
N TRP A 135 31.92 -28.84 -3.66
CA TRP A 135 32.15 -27.44 -4.02
C TRP A 135 33.55 -26.94 -3.67
N ARG A 136 34.19 -27.48 -2.62
CA ARG A 136 35.59 -27.17 -2.27
C ARG A 136 36.57 -27.53 -3.41
N ASN A 137 36.22 -28.50 -4.25
CA ASN A 137 37.06 -28.97 -5.34
C ASN A 137 36.69 -28.35 -6.71
N VAL A 138 35.68 -27.47 -6.76
CA VAL A 138 35.25 -26.82 -8.01
C VAL A 138 36.01 -25.50 -8.18
N LEU A 139 36.75 -25.37 -9.29
CA LEU A 139 37.33 -24.11 -9.74
C LEU A 139 36.42 -23.49 -10.81
N TRP A 140 36.11 -22.21 -10.64
CA TRP A 140 35.32 -21.43 -11.61
C TRP A 140 36.24 -20.51 -12.40
N SER A 141 36.06 -20.47 -13.72
CA SER A 141 36.72 -19.52 -14.62
C SER A 141 35.69 -18.95 -15.60
N ASP A 142 35.74 -17.66 -15.85
CA ASP A 142 34.92 -16.95 -16.85
C ASP A 142 35.80 -15.93 -17.57
N GLU A 143 35.47 -15.65 -18.83
CA GLU A 143 36.11 -14.64 -19.65
C GLU A 143 35.20 -13.42 -19.74
N THR A 144 35.65 -12.28 -19.22
CA THR A 144 34.92 -11.02 -19.35
C THR A 144 35.76 -10.00 -20.11
N LYS A 145 35.11 -9.27 -21.01
CA LYS A 145 35.76 -8.22 -21.78
C LYS A 145 35.88 -6.95 -20.91
N THR A 146 37.10 -6.51 -20.65
CA THR A 146 37.36 -5.23 -19.98
C THR A 146 37.57 -4.14 -21.03
N GLU A 147 36.67 -3.16 -21.10
CA GLU A 147 36.81 -1.97 -21.96
C GLU A 147 37.32 -0.79 -21.13
N LEU A 148 38.39 -0.11 -21.60
CA LEU A 148 39.06 0.99 -20.88
C LEU A 148 38.17 2.25 -20.72
N PHE A 149 37.18 2.43 -21.62
CA PHE A 149 36.19 3.49 -21.58
C PHE A 149 34.81 2.89 -21.83
N GLY A 150 34.12 2.46 -20.77
CA GLY A 150 32.83 1.79 -20.89
C GLY A 150 31.67 2.76 -21.18
N HIS A 151 31.03 2.64 -22.34
CA HIS A 151 29.72 3.25 -22.61
C HIS A 151 28.54 2.51 -21.94
N ASN A 152 28.82 1.43 -21.19
CA ASN A 152 27.82 0.56 -20.56
C ASN A 152 27.46 0.95 -19.12
N ASP A 153 27.90 2.12 -18.66
CA ASP A 153 27.61 2.60 -17.31
C ASP A 153 26.17 3.15 -17.24
N HIS A 154 25.22 2.26 -16.92
CA HIS A 154 23.90 2.68 -16.50
C HIS A 154 23.97 3.19 -15.06
N ARG A 155 24.35 4.47 -14.90
CA ARG A 155 24.13 5.21 -13.65
C ARG A 155 22.65 5.16 -13.32
N TYR A 156 22.30 4.41 -12.28
CA TYR A 156 20.99 4.53 -11.64
C TYR A 156 21.09 5.65 -10.61
N VAL A 157 20.20 6.64 -10.73
CA VAL A 157 19.86 7.60 -9.66
C VAL A 157 18.65 7.05 -8.92
#